data_AF-A0A0F9GAF1-F1
#
_entry.id   AF-A0A0F9GAF1-F1
#
_cell.length_a   1.000
_cell.length_b   1.000
_cell.length_c   1.000
_cell.angle_alpha   90.00
_cell.angle_beta   90.00
_cell.angle_gamma   90.00
#
_symmetry.space_group_name_H-M   'P 1'
#
loop_
_entity.id
_entity.type
_entity.pdbx_description
1 polymer ?
#
loop_
_entity_poly.entity_id
_entity_poly.type
_entity_poly.pdbx_seq_one_letter_code
_entity_poly.pdbx_strand_id
1 'polypeptide(L)'
;NEWQNTYGEPFMARLVRKLRLLFSYNAWRRLINRNFYGLNAEGDIHVSKDDHIQWNRVEEFLLEQCVMIKGEDYLVCREVDPTPPLHGKYSAKCADMRVVVYRKSRN
;
A
#
# COMPACT_ATOMS: atom_id res chain seq x y z
N ASN A 1 -22.18 7.00 -20.63
CA ASN A 1 -20.96 7.21 -21.46
C ASN A 1 -19.78 7.65 -20.59
N GLU A 2 -19.38 6.81 -19.63
CA GLU A 2 -18.29 7.12 -18.68
C GLU A 2 -16.89 6.74 -19.20
N TRP A 3 -16.80 6.22 -20.42
CA TRP A 3 -15.57 5.72 -21.02
C TRP A 3 -14.69 6.80 -21.70
N GLN A 4 -15.10 8.07 -21.72
CA GLN A 4 -14.36 9.15 -22.42
C GLN A 4 -13.46 10.02 -21.53
N ASN A 5 -13.52 9.89 -20.19
CA ASN A 5 -12.76 10.77 -19.29
C ASN A 5 -11.38 10.22 -18.87
N THR A 6 -11.02 9.00 -19.25
CA THR A 6 -9.72 8.39 -18.90
C THR A 6 -8.60 8.66 -19.90
N TYR A 7 -8.88 9.18 -21.11
CA TYR A 7 -7.87 9.40 -22.16
C TYR A 7 -8.06 10.68 -23.01
N GLY A 8 -8.55 11.77 -22.42
CA GLY A 8 -8.89 13.01 -23.13
C GLY A 8 -7.78 14.04 -23.35
N GLU A 9 -6.49 13.68 -23.29
CA GLU A 9 -5.43 14.67 -23.50
C GLU A 9 -4.86 14.66 -24.94
N PRO A 10 -4.89 15.79 -25.67
CA PRO A 10 -4.34 15.88 -27.01
C PRO A 10 -2.85 15.51 -27.02
N PHE A 11 -2.41 14.84 -28.08
CA PHE A 11 -1.04 14.32 -28.23
C PHE A 11 0.03 15.37 -27.87
N MET A 12 -0.17 16.62 -28.29
CA MET A 12 0.74 17.72 -28.00
C MET A 12 0.83 18.07 -26.51
N ALA A 13 -0.28 18.02 -25.76
CA ALA A 13 -0.27 18.24 -24.32
C ALA A 13 0.53 17.16 -23.59
N ARG A 14 0.42 15.90 -24.04
CA ARG A 14 1.23 14.79 -23.54
C ARG A 14 2.72 14.98 -23.86
N LEU A 15 3.04 15.45 -25.06
CA LEU A 15 4.41 15.72 -25.49
C LEU A 15 5.05 16.85 -24.68
N VAL A 16 4.35 17.99 -24.54
CA VAL A 16 4.83 19.15 -23.77
C VAL A 16 5.05 18.77 -22.30
N ARG A 17 4.14 18.01 -21.69
CA ARG A 17 4.31 17.52 -20.31
C ARG A 17 5.53 16.61 -20.16
N LYS A 18 5.74 15.68 -21.11
CA LYS A 18 6.95 14.83 -21.11
C LYS A 18 8.22 15.65 -21.25
N LEU A 19 8.25 16.62 -22.17
CA LEU A 19 9.40 17.51 -22.34
C LEU A 19 9.66 18.34 -21.07
N ARG A 20 8.61 18.88 -20.43
CA ARG A 20 8.75 19.63 -19.18
C ARG A 20 9.33 18.78 -18.04
N LEU A 21 8.96 17.50 -17.96
CA LEU A 21 9.56 16.57 -16.99
C LEU A 21 11.05 16.32 -17.29
N LEU A 22 11.44 16.26 -18.57
CA LEU A 22 12.83 16.15 -18.98
C LEU A 22 13.68 17.39 -18.69
N PHE A 23 13.08 18.56 -18.42
CA PHE A 23 13.81 19.76 -17.99
C PHE A 23 13.58 20.09 -16.51
N SER A 24 12.82 19.27 -15.77
CA SER A 24 12.58 19.51 -14.36
C SER A 24 13.75 18.96 -13.53
N TYR A 25 14.48 19.87 -12.88
CA TYR A 25 15.54 19.52 -11.92
C TYR A 25 15.08 18.48 -10.88
N ASN A 26 13.86 18.63 -10.36
CA ASN A 26 13.29 17.72 -9.37
C ASN A 26 12.99 16.32 -9.94
N ALA A 27 12.67 16.21 -11.23
CA ALA A 27 12.45 14.91 -11.89
C ALA A 27 13.77 14.17 -12.10
N TRP A 28 14.83 14.89 -12.53
CA TRP A 28 16.17 14.32 -12.68
C TRP A 28 16.79 13.95 -11.34
N ARG A 29 16.66 14.80 -10.32
CA ARG A 29 17.11 14.50 -8.96
C ARG A 29 16.43 13.23 -8.42
N ARG A 30 15.13 13.06 -8.64
CA ARG A 30 14.41 11.82 -8.27
C ARG A 30 14.90 10.60 -9.06
N LEU A 31 15.13 10.73 -10.35
CA LEU A 31 15.61 9.64 -11.20
C LEU A 31 17.02 9.19 -10.80
N ILE A 32 17.91 10.14 -10.51
CA ILE A 32 19.27 9.87 -10.01
C ILE A 32 19.21 9.23 -8.61
N ASN A 33 18.45 9.80 -7.68
CA ASN A 33 18.30 9.24 -6.33
C ASN A 33 17.77 7.81 -6.35
N ARG A 34 16.80 7.50 -7.21
CA ARG A 34 16.29 6.14 -7.38
C ARG A 34 17.34 5.21 -7.99
N ASN A 35 17.97 5.61 -9.09
CA ASN A 35 18.81 4.70 -9.87
C ASN A 35 20.21 4.49 -9.24
N PHE A 36 20.77 5.50 -8.58
CA PHE A 36 22.12 5.43 -8.02
C PHE A 36 22.13 5.20 -6.51
N TYR A 37 21.14 5.70 -5.79
CA TYR A 37 21.10 5.63 -4.33
C TYR A 37 19.98 4.74 -3.79
N GLY A 38 19.09 4.21 -4.65
CA GLY A 38 17.95 3.39 -4.22
C GLY A 38 16.94 4.14 -3.35
N LEU A 39 17.05 5.47 -3.26
CA LEU A 39 16.21 6.30 -2.39
C LEU A 39 14.93 6.65 -3.14
N ASN A 40 13.91 5.81 -2.99
CA ASN A 40 12.54 6.18 -3.32
C ASN A 40 12.06 7.22 -2.31
N ALA A 41 11.34 8.25 -2.78
CA ALA A 41 10.79 9.28 -1.92
C ALA A 41 9.96 8.64 -0.79
N GLU A 42 10.27 9.00 0.47
CA GLU A 42 9.59 8.68 1.73
C GLU A 42 8.45 7.65 1.65
N GLY A 43 8.68 6.46 2.22
CA GLY A 43 7.59 5.51 2.47
C GLY A 43 7.96 4.03 2.51
N ASP A 44 9.17 3.65 2.11
CA ASP A 44 9.57 2.24 2.21
C ASP A 44 10.01 1.95 3.65
N ILE A 45 9.10 1.36 4.44
CA ILE A 45 9.50 0.60 5.63
C ILE A 45 10.47 -0.47 5.11
N HIS A 46 11.73 -0.39 5.51
CA HIS A 46 12.74 -1.38 5.15
C HIS A 46 12.42 -2.69 5.91
N VAL A 47 11.55 -3.51 5.34
CA VAL A 47 11.18 -4.81 5.90
C VAL A 47 12.36 -5.78 5.66
N SER A 48 13.08 -6.12 6.71
CA SER A 48 14.05 -7.21 6.69
C SER A 48 13.32 -8.56 6.60
N LYS A 49 14.00 -9.63 6.17
CA LYS A 49 13.41 -10.99 6.24
C LYS A 49 12.98 -11.38 7.65
N ASP A 50 13.66 -10.82 8.64
CA ASP A 50 13.38 -11.05 10.06
C ASP A 50 12.35 -10.07 10.63
N ASP A 51 11.91 -9.08 9.85
CA ASP A 51 10.89 -8.11 10.23
C ASP A 51 9.49 -8.73 10.06
N HIS A 52 9.08 -9.49 11.07
CA HIS A 52 7.77 -10.12 11.14
C HIS A 52 7.03 -9.66 12.39
N ILE A 53 5.76 -9.27 12.22
CA ILE A 53 4.90 -8.93 13.35
C ILE A 53 4.53 -10.21 14.10
N GLN A 54 4.89 -10.26 15.38
CA GLN A 54 4.53 -11.37 16.27
C GLN A 54 3.18 -11.11 16.93
N TRP A 55 2.10 -11.40 16.20
CA TRP A 55 0.73 -11.11 16.64
C TRP A 55 0.37 -11.65 18.02
N ASN A 56 0.83 -12.86 18.37
CA ASN A 56 0.58 -13.44 19.69
C ASN A 56 1.13 -12.57 20.83
N ARG A 57 2.34 -12.02 20.67
CA ARG A 57 2.94 -11.13 21.69
C ARG A 57 2.22 -9.80 21.80
N VAL A 58 1.76 -9.26 20.67
CA VAL A 58 0.97 -8.02 20.65
C VAL A 58 -0.35 -8.22 21.39
N GLU A 59 -1.01 -9.35 21.15
CA GLU A 59 -2.28 -9.70 21.80
C GLU A 59 -2.11 -9.93 23.30
N GLU A 60 -1.11 -10.73 23.71
CA GLU A 60 -0.77 -10.95 25.12
C GLU A 60 -0.59 -9.61 25.86
N PHE A 61 0.21 -8.70 25.31
CA PHE A 61 0.48 -7.40 25.91
C PHE A 61 -0.76 -6.50 25.96
N LEU A 62 -1.56 -6.45 24.90
CA LEU A 62 -2.71 -5.54 24.85
C LEU A 62 -3.87 -6.03 25.72
N LEU A 63 -4.06 -7.34 25.88
CA LEU A 63 -5.10 -7.91 26.73
C LEU A 63 -4.87 -7.64 28.23
N GLU A 64 -3.66 -7.27 28.65
CA GLU A 64 -3.39 -6.82 30.03
C GLU A 64 -4.14 -5.53 30.39
N GLN A 65 -4.40 -4.66 29.41
CA GLN A 65 -4.94 -3.31 29.65
C GLN A 65 -6.14 -2.95 28.77
N CYS A 66 -6.47 -3.79 27.80
CA CYS A 66 -7.52 -3.57 26.82
C CYS A 66 -8.41 -4.81 26.67
N VAL A 67 -9.59 -4.58 26.12
CA VAL A 67 -10.48 -5.63 25.62
C VAL A 67 -10.44 -5.61 24.10
N MET A 68 -10.21 -6.77 23.48
CA MET A 68 -10.31 -6.91 22.03
C MET A 68 -11.77 -6.78 21.60
N ILE A 69 -12.06 -5.85 20.69
CA ILE A 69 -13.38 -5.67 20.06
C ILE A 69 -13.47 -6.48 18.77
N LYS A 70 -12.39 -6.50 17.99
CA LYS A 70 -12.34 -7.14 16.68
C LYS A 70 -10.94 -7.67 16.40
N GLY A 71 -10.86 -8.87 15.86
CA GLY A 71 -9.67 -9.43 15.25
C GLY A 71 -10.08 -10.15 13.96
N GLU A 72 -9.51 -9.76 12.83
CA GLU A 72 -9.86 -10.35 11.53
C GLU A 72 -8.62 -10.47 10.65
N ASP A 73 -8.40 -11.67 10.14
CA ASP A 73 -7.43 -11.96 9.09
C ASP A 73 -8.09 -11.87 7.74
N TYR A 74 -7.43 -11.23 6.78
CA TYR A 74 -7.94 -11.08 5.43
C TYR A 74 -6.83 -11.07 4.39
N LEU A 75 -7.20 -11.42 3.16
CA LEU A 75 -6.36 -11.25 1.99
C LEU A 75 -6.67 -9.89 1.34
N VAL A 76 -5.67 -9.03 1.19
CA VAL A 76 -5.82 -7.74 0.52
C VAL A 76 -6.05 -7.93 -0.97
N CYS A 77 -7.13 -7.33 -1.48
CA CYS A 77 -7.32 -7.22 -2.92
C CYS A 77 -6.41 -6.10 -3.46
N ARG A 78 -5.36 -6.48 -4.19
CA ARG A 78 -4.47 -5.54 -4.90
C ARG A 78 -4.85 -5.37 -6.38
N GLU A 79 -5.79 -6.17 -6.85
CA GLU A 79 -6.27 -6.12 -8.23
C GLU A 79 -7.15 -4.87 -8.43
N VAL A 80 -6.98 -4.19 -9.56
CA VAL A 80 -7.77 -3.01 -9.95
C VAL A 80 -9.00 -3.37 -10.78
N ASP A 81 -9.15 -4.65 -11.14
CA ASP A 81 -10.30 -5.16 -11.87
C ASP A 81 -11.55 -5.12 -10.96
N PRO A 82 -12.71 -4.63 -11.44
CA PRO A 82 -13.97 -4.70 -10.70
C PRO A 82 -14.37 -6.11 -10.25
N THR A 83 -13.94 -7.16 -10.97
CA THR A 83 -14.18 -8.56 -10.63
C THR A 83 -12.85 -9.30 -10.48
N PRO A 84 -12.15 -9.18 -9.34
CA PRO A 84 -10.77 -9.63 -9.18
C PRO A 84 -10.68 -11.18 -9.10
N PRO A 85 -10.20 -11.86 -10.16
CA PRO A 85 -10.30 -13.32 -10.25
C PRO A 85 -9.37 -14.06 -9.29
N LEU A 86 -8.18 -13.49 -8.99
CA LEU A 86 -7.23 -14.13 -8.07
C LEU A 86 -7.65 -13.90 -6.63
N HIS A 87 -8.01 -12.67 -6.26
CA HIS A 87 -8.53 -12.38 -4.94
C HIS A 87 -9.74 -13.24 -4.61
N GLY A 88 -10.73 -13.32 -5.51
CA GLY A 88 -11.92 -14.16 -5.29
C GLY A 88 -11.60 -15.66 -5.14
N LYS A 89 -10.56 -16.16 -5.82
CA LYS A 89 -10.12 -17.56 -5.74
C LYS A 89 -9.42 -17.90 -4.42
N TYR A 90 -8.74 -16.94 -3.81
CA TYR A 90 -7.84 -17.16 -2.66
C TYR A 90 -8.28 -16.49 -1.36
N SER A 91 -9.23 -15.56 -1.38
CA SER A 91 -9.68 -14.79 -0.21
C SER A 91 -10.18 -15.66 0.94
N ALA A 92 -10.73 -16.84 0.65
CA ALA A 92 -11.18 -17.81 1.65
C ALA A 92 -10.12 -18.86 2.03
N LYS A 93 -8.92 -18.81 1.45
CA LYS A 93 -7.87 -19.85 1.59
C LYS A 93 -6.62 -19.34 2.29
N CYS A 94 -6.34 -18.05 2.22
CA CYS A 94 -5.17 -17.45 2.83
C CYS A 94 -5.48 -16.01 3.29
N ALA A 95 -4.58 -15.48 4.10
CA ALA A 95 -4.57 -14.09 4.55
C ALA A 95 -3.14 -13.56 4.51
N ASP A 96 -2.98 -12.27 4.21
CA ASP A 96 -1.70 -11.56 4.24
C ASP A 96 -1.72 -10.36 5.20
N MET A 97 -2.90 -9.98 5.68
CA MET A 97 -3.09 -8.90 6.65
C MET A 97 -3.98 -9.33 7.81
N ARG A 98 -3.77 -8.67 8.94
CA ARG A 98 -4.60 -8.76 10.15
C ARG A 98 -5.00 -7.37 10.58
N VAL A 99 -6.28 -7.18 10.90
CA VAL A 99 -6.78 -5.99 11.60
C VAL A 99 -7.22 -6.38 13.01
N VAL A 100 -6.74 -5.62 13.99
CA VAL A 100 -7.14 -5.78 15.39
C VAL A 100 -7.61 -4.44 15.94
N VAL A 101 -8.69 -4.46 16.69
CA VAL A 101 -9.26 -3.28 17.37
C VAL A 101 -9.38 -3.60 18.84
N TYR A 102 -8.72 -2.79 19.66
CA TYR A 102 -8.75 -2.90 21.11
C TYR A 102 -9.38 -1.65 21.71
N ARG A 103 -10.12 -1.83 22.80
CA ARG A 103 -10.61 -0.73 23.64
C ARG A 103 -9.92 -0.80 24.99
N LYS A 104 -9.31 0.31 25.39
CA LYS A 104 -8.73 0.45 26.73
C LYS A 104 -9.80 0.14 27.79
N SER A 105 -9.48 -0.76 28.70
CA SER A 105 -10.32 -1.04 29.86
C SER A 105 -10.36 0.23 30.72
N ARG A 106 -11.56 0.70 31.06
CA ARG A 106 -11.70 1.74 32.09
C ARG A 106 -11.49 1.03 33.42
N ASN A 107 -10.34 1.26 34.06
CA ASN A 107 -10.22 1.06 35.50
C ASN A 107 -11.23 1.96 36.22
#